data_AF-A0A7C1H8G6-F1
#
_entry.id   AF-A0A7C1H8G6-F1
#
_cell.length_a   1.000
_cell.length_b   1.000
_cell.length_c   1.000
_cell.angle_alpha   90.00
_cell.angle_beta   90.00
_cell.angle_gamma   90.00
#
_symmetry.space_group_name_H-M   'P 1'
#
loop_
_entity.id
_entity.type
_entity.pdbx_description
1 polymer ?
#
loop_
_entity_poly.entity_id
_entity_poly.type
_entity_poly.pdbx_seq_one_letter_code
_entity_poly.pdbx_strand_id
1 'polypeptide(L)'
;MNQEHNVQGVVQEQLKNIFPTAIEVITNPKGFFSRMPKTGGFVPPLVFMVVLGLVSGLVLAVLSLMGIAPVGAAISGLVSVILMPIVVAIFGFVGAAVLYLELIRK
;
A
#
# COMPACT_ATOMS: atom_id res chain seq x y z
N MET A 1 2.70 28.97 -6.54
CA MET A 1 2.91 29.95 -5.45
C MET A 1 1.58 30.16 -4.75
N ASN A 2 1.31 29.85 -3.49
CA ASN A 2 2.10 29.36 -2.35
C ASN A 2 1.12 28.55 -1.47
N GLN A 3 1.37 27.26 -1.23
CA GLN A 3 0.74 26.53 -0.14
C GLN A 3 1.75 26.41 1.00
N GLU A 4 1.97 27.52 1.71
CA GLU A 4 2.32 27.39 3.12
C GLU A 4 1.03 26.97 3.82
N HIS A 5 0.78 25.67 3.83
CA HIS A 5 -0.30 25.05 4.58
C HIS A 5 -0.06 25.42 6.04
N ASN A 6 -0.79 26.43 6.52
CA ASN A 6 -0.67 26.99 7.85
C ASN A 6 -0.98 25.88 8.87
N VAL A 7 0.07 25.17 9.28
CA VAL A 7 0.03 24.01 10.17
C VAL A 7 -0.76 24.35 11.44
N GLN A 8 -0.65 25.59 11.91
CA GLN A 8 -1.39 26.06 13.08
C GLN A 8 -2.88 26.13 12.81
N GLY A 9 -3.33 26.64 11.66
CA GLY A 9 -4.76 26.69 11.30
C GLY A 9 -5.39 25.30 11.20
N VAL A 10 -4.67 24.34 10.62
CA VAL A 10 -5.11 22.93 10.48
C VAL A 10 -5.24 22.26 11.84
N VAL A 11 -4.28 22.48 12.74
CA VAL A 11 -4.31 21.93 14.10
C VAL A 11 -5.50 22.50 14.89
N GLN A 12 -5.77 23.80 14.80
CA GLN A 12 -6.91 24.42 15.49
C GLN A 12 -8.26 23.87 14.99
N GLU A 13 -8.38 23.66 13.68
CA GLU A 13 -9.59 23.09 13.08
C GLU A 13 -9.79 21.62 13.46
N GLN A 14 -8.71 20.84 13.55
CA GLN A 14 -8.74 19.46 14.05
C GLN A 14 -9.16 19.40 15.53
N LEU A 15 -8.62 20.28 16.37
CA LEU A 15 -8.97 20.36 17.80
C LEU A 15 -10.45 20.75 18.00
N LYS A 16 -10.98 21.62 17.15
CA LYS A 16 -12.39 22.01 17.21
C LYS A 16 -13.33 20.87 16.84
N ASN A 17 -12.92 20.01 15.89
CA ASN A 17 -13.78 18.99 15.31
C ASN A 17 -13.60 17.59 15.91
N ILE A 18 -12.63 17.37 16.81
CA ILE A 18 -12.37 16.04 17.40
C ILE A 18 -13.55 15.51 18.23
N PHE A 19 -14.17 16.33 19.08
CA PHE A 19 -15.27 15.90 19.93
C PHE A 19 -16.55 15.59 19.12
N PRO A 20 -17.00 16.44 18.19
CA PRO A 20 -18.13 16.11 17.29
C PRO A 20 -17.87 14.86 16.47
N THR A 21 -16.65 14.71 15.94
CA THR A 21 -16.25 13.52 15.15
C THR A 21 -16.34 12.26 16.00
N ALA A 22 -15.81 12.28 17.23
CA ALA A 22 -15.86 11.14 18.13
C ALA A 22 -17.31 10.74 18.50
N ILE A 23 -18.17 11.72 18.80
CA ILE A 23 -19.58 11.47 19.07
C ILE A 23 -20.25 10.83 17.85
N GLU A 24 -19.97 11.32 16.64
CA GLU A 24 -20.57 10.82 15.41
C GLU A 24 -20.09 9.39 15.06
N VAL A 25 -18.81 9.09 15.28
CA VAL A 25 -18.25 7.73 15.12
C VAL A 25 -18.95 6.73 16.03
N ILE A 26 -19.22 7.12 17.29
CA ILE A 26 -19.83 6.22 18.29
C ILE A 26 -21.34 6.07 18.06
N THR A 27 -22.04 7.17 17.75
CA THR A 27 -23.51 7.18 17.65
C THR A 27 -24.03 6.77 16.28
N ASN A 28 -23.29 7.01 15.21
CA ASN A 28 -23.66 6.62 13.85
C ASN A 28 -22.43 6.19 13.02
N PRO A 29 -21.77 5.08 13.39
CA PRO A 29 -20.58 4.61 12.70
C PRO A 29 -20.85 4.37 11.20
N LYS A 30 -22.00 3.76 10.88
CA LYS A 30 -22.36 3.44 9.48
C LYS A 30 -22.53 4.70 8.64
N GLY A 31 -23.20 5.73 9.15
CA GLY A 31 -23.36 7.02 8.47
C GLY A 31 -22.03 7.76 8.33
N PHE A 32 -21.22 7.78 9.38
CA PHE A 32 -19.90 8.41 9.40
C PHE A 32 -18.96 7.82 8.34
N PHE A 33 -18.71 6.50 8.41
CA PHE A 33 -17.79 5.82 7.49
C PHE A 33 -18.35 5.73 6.06
N SER A 34 -19.68 5.76 5.85
CA SER A 34 -20.26 5.77 4.50
C SER A 34 -20.06 7.10 3.76
N ARG A 35 -19.85 8.21 4.48
CA ARG A 35 -19.60 9.54 3.90
C ARG A 35 -18.11 9.84 3.70
N MET A 36 -17.23 9.01 4.27
CA MET A 36 -15.80 9.12 3.96
C MET A 36 -15.58 8.87 2.47
N PRO A 37 -14.67 9.62 1.82
CA PRO A 37 -14.29 9.37 0.43
C PRO A 37 -13.85 7.91 0.30
N LYS A 38 -14.66 7.10 -0.37
CA LYS A 38 -14.33 5.70 -0.68
C LYS A 38 -13.30 5.59 -1.81
N THR A 39 -12.89 6.74 -2.36
CA THR A 39 -11.97 6.85 -3.47
C THR A 39 -10.54 6.86 -2.96
N GLY A 40 -9.93 5.68 -2.92
CA GLY A 40 -8.49 5.52 -3.09
C GLY A 40 -8.26 4.99 -4.51
N GLY A 41 -7.38 5.62 -5.29
CA GLY A 41 -6.96 5.05 -6.57
C GLY A 41 -6.17 3.76 -6.35
N PHE A 42 -6.01 2.95 -7.40
CA PHE A 42 -5.12 1.78 -7.37
C PHE A 42 -3.64 2.17 -7.38
N VAL A 43 -3.32 3.43 -7.69
CA VAL A 43 -1.94 3.92 -7.87
C VAL A 43 -1.12 3.84 -6.57
N PRO A 44 -1.56 4.37 -5.41
CA PRO A 44 -0.73 4.28 -4.20
C PRO A 44 -0.43 2.84 -3.75
N PRO A 45 -1.40 1.90 -3.73
CA PRO A 45 -1.10 0.49 -3.44
C PRO A 45 -0.21 -0.19 -4.50
N LEU A 46 -0.38 0.16 -5.78
CA LEU A 46 0.47 -0.36 -6.86
C LEU A 46 1.92 0.11 -6.72
N VAL A 47 2.14 1.39 -6.46
CA VAL A 47 3.49 1.95 -6.23
C VAL A 47 4.13 1.27 -5.03
N PHE A 48 3.40 1.05 -3.93
CA PHE A 48 3.89 0.32 -2.76
C PHE A 48 4.34 -1.11 -3.11
N MET A 49 3.53 -1.86 -3.86
CA MET A 49 3.87 -3.22 -4.31
C MET A 49 5.11 -3.25 -5.22
N VAL A 50 5.22 -2.30 -6.15
CA VAL A 50 6.38 -2.18 -7.05
C VAL A 50 7.65 -1.89 -6.26
N VAL A 51 7.59 -0.97 -5.29
CA VAL A 51 8.73 -0.66 -4.41
C VAL A 51 9.13 -1.88 -3.58
N LEU A 52 8.18 -2.60 -3.01
CA LEU A 52 8.48 -3.84 -2.29
C LEU A 52 9.10 -4.91 -3.19
N GLY A 53 8.55 -5.12 -4.39
CA GLY A 53 9.11 -6.05 -5.38
C GLY A 53 10.53 -5.65 -5.79
N LEU A 54 10.82 -4.35 -5.89
CA LEU A 54 12.16 -3.85 -6.16
C LEU A 54 13.11 -4.14 -5.00
N VAL A 55 12.70 -3.88 -3.76
CA VAL A 55 13.49 -4.19 -2.57
C VAL A 55 13.77 -5.70 -2.48
N SER A 56 12.76 -6.54 -2.70
CA SER A 56 12.93 -8.00 -2.74
C SER A 56 13.88 -8.46 -3.84
N GLY A 57 13.78 -7.89 -5.04
CA GLY A 57 14.69 -8.16 -6.15
C GLY A 57 16.14 -7.75 -5.84
N LEU A 58 16.33 -6.59 -5.19
CA LEU A 58 17.65 -6.14 -4.75
C LEU A 58 18.25 -7.06 -3.68
N VAL A 59 17.45 -7.49 -2.70
CA VAL A 59 17.89 -8.46 -1.68
C VAL A 59 18.33 -9.76 -2.36
N LEU A 60 17.53 -10.30 -3.28
CA LEU A 60 17.88 -11.51 -4.02
C LEU A 60 19.13 -11.33 -4.90
N ALA A 61 19.31 -10.17 -5.53
CA ALA A 61 20.51 -9.85 -6.30
C ALA A 61 21.76 -9.90 -5.40
N VAL A 62 21.72 -9.26 -4.23
CA VAL A 62 22.83 -9.28 -3.25
C VAL A 62 23.11 -10.68 -2.75
N LEU A 63 22.08 -11.45 -2.38
CA LEU A 63 22.25 -12.85 -1.95
C LEU A 63 22.80 -13.75 -3.05
N SER A 64 22.48 -13.46 -4.31
CA SER A 64 23.01 -14.19 -5.47
C SER A 64 24.49 -13.94 -5.68
N LEU A 65 24.97 -12.71 -5.43
CA LEU A 65 26.40 -12.39 -5.45
C LEU A 65 27.17 -13.13 -4.34
N MET A 66 26.52 -13.44 -3.21
CA MET A 66 27.11 -14.18 -2.10
C MET A 66 27.06 -15.71 -2.30
N GLY A 67 26.47 -16.22 -3.39
CA GLY A 67 26.35 -17.66 -3.66
C GLY A 67 25.39 -18.41 -2.74
N ILE A 68 24.61 -17.69 -1.92
CA ILE A 68 23.62 -18.23 -0.97
C ILE A 68 22.26 -18.44 -1.66
N ALA A 69 22.08 -17.84 -2.83
CA ALA A 69 20.82 -17.92 -3.53
C ALA A 69 20.58 -19.32 -4.14
N PRO A 70 19.31 -19.79 -4.21
CA PRO A 70 18.97 -21.12 -4.70
C PRO A 70 19.59 -21.44 -6.06
N VAL A 71 19.99 -22.70 -6.29
CA VAL A 71 20.63 -23.17 -7.54
C VAL A 71 19.77 -22.76 -8.75
N GLY A 72 20.35 -21.92 -9.62
CA GLY A 72 19.65 -21.19 -10.70
C GLY A 72 19.74 -19.66 -10.58
N ALA A 73 20.24 -19.15 -9.44
CA ALA A 73 20.09 -17.74 -9.08
C ALA A 73 21.21 -16.77 -9.48
N ALA A 74 22.39 -17.22 -9.91
CA ALA A 74 23.47 -16.28 -10.25
C ALA A 74 23.12 -15.37 -11.44
N ILE A 75 22.44 -15.92 -12.46
CA ILE A 75 21.88 -15.15 -13.58
C ILE A 75 20.50 -14.57 -13.22
N SER A 76 19.75 -15.25 -12.33
CA SER A 76 18.40 -14.80 -11.94
C SER A 76 18.39 -13.63 -10.95
N GLY A 77 19.45 -13.42 -10.16
CA GLY A 77 19.50 -12.39 -9.12
C GLY A 77 19.45 -10.98 -9.70
N LEU A 78 20.25 -10.69 -10.72
CA LEU A 78 20.20 -9.40 -11.42
C LEU A 78 18.88 -9.22 -12.19
N VAL A 79 18.39 -10.29 -12.82
CA VAL A 79 17.10 -10.29 -13.53
C VAL A 79 15.93 -10.08 -12.55
N SER A 80 16.06 -10.54 -11.30
CA SER A 80 15.01 -10.43 -10.28
C SER A 80 14.71 -8.99 -9.88
N VAL A 81 15.67 -8.06 -10.03
CA VAL A 81 15.46 -6.62 -9.80
C VAL A 81 14.38 -6.07 -10.75
N ILE A 82 14.29 -6.61 -11.96
CA ILE A 82 13.34 -6.20 -12.99
C ILE A 82 12.06 -7.05 -12.94
N LEU A 83 12.19 -8.38 -12.77
CA LEU A 83 11.05 -9.28 -12.78
C LEU A 83 10.20 -9.20 -11.51
N MET A 84 10.80 -9.10 -10.32
CA MET A 84 10.06 -9.13 -9.05
C MET A 84 9.02 -8.01 -8.91
N PRO A 85 9.31 -6.74 -9.26
CA PRO A 85 8.30 -5.69 -9.24
C PRO A 85 7.05 -6.02 -10.07
N ILE A 86 7.23 -6.62 -11.26
CA ILE A 86 6.14 -6.97 -12.17
C ILE A 86 5.32 -8.13 -11.60
N VAL A 87 6.01 -9.18 -11.15
CA VAL A 87 5.38 -10.37 -10.56
C VAL A 87 4.57 -9.99 -9.32
N VAL A 88 5.17 -9.25 -8.37
CA VAL A 88 4.50 -8.84 -7.14
C VAL A 88 3.30 -7.93 -7.44
N ALA A 89 3.43 -6.99 -8.38
CA ALA A 89 2.30 -6.14 -8.77
C ALA A 89 1.13 -6.96 -9.35
N ILE A 90 1.38 -7.86 -10.30
CA ILE A 90 0.31 -8.65 -10.94
C ILE A 90 -0.29 -9.64 -9.94
N PHE A 91 0.53 -10.50 -9.34
CA PHE A 91 0.04 -11.55 -8.46
C PHE A 91 -0.51 -10.99 -7.14
N GLY A 92 -0.01 -9.86 -6.65
CA GLY A 92 -0.55 -9.19 -5.47
C GLY A 92 -1.98 -8.70 -5.68
N PHE A 93 -2.26 -8.07 -6.82
CA PHE A 93 -3.62 -7.62 -7.15
C PHE A 93 -4.55 -8.77 -7.53
N VAL A 94 -4.07 -9.75 -8.30
CA VAL A 94 -4.85 -10.95 -8.63
C VAL A 94 -5.19 -11.73 -7.37
N GLY A 95 -4.22 -11.93 -6.47
CA GLY A 95 -4.43 -12.58 -5.17
C GLY A 95 -5.42 -11.82 -4.30
N ALA A 96 -5.30 -10.49 -4.23
CA ALA A 96 -6.26 -9.65 -3.51
C ALA A 96 -7.68 -9.78 -4.09
N ALA A 97 -7.82 -9.84 -5.41
CA ALA A 97 -9.11 -10.04 -6.07
C ALA A 97 -9.73 -11.41 -5.72
N VAL A 98 -8.94 -12.48 -5.75
CA VAL A 98 -9.41 -13.82 -5.36
C VAL A 98 -9.83 -13.86 -3.90
N LEU A 99 -9.03 -13.30 -2.99
CA LEU A 99 -9.37 -13.22 -1.56
C LEU A 99 -10.64 -12.40 -1.33
N TYR A 100 -10.82 -11.30 -2.06
CA TYR A 100 -12.03 -10.48 -1.99
C TYR A 100 -13.27 -11.24 -2.45
N LEU A 101 -13.16 -12.01 -3.54
CA LEU A 101 -14.25 -12.86 -4.05
C LEU A 101 -14.63 -13.97 -3.07
N GLU A 102 -13.67 -14.58 -2.37
CA GLU A 102 -13.98 -15.58 -1.35
C GLU A 102 -14.56 -14.94 -0.08
N LEU A 103 -14.14 -13.72 0.27
CA LEU A 103 -14.67 -13.00 1.42
C LEU A 103 -16.14 -12.62 1.25
N ILE A 104 -16.58 -12.25 0.04
CA ILE A 104 -17.97 -11.84 -0.22
C ILE A 104 -18.95 -13.04 -0.32
N ARG A 105 -18.42 -14.25 -0.49
CA ARG A 105 -19.21 -15.49 -0.63
C ARG A 105 -19.64 -16.07 0.73
N LYS A 106 -19.03 -15.64 1.85
CA LYS A 106 -19.41 -16.04 3.21
C LYS A 106 -20.40 -15.06 3.84
#